data_AF-A0A8T5TK46-F1
#
_entry.id   AF-A0A8T5TK46-F1
#
_cell.length_a   1.000
_cell.length_b   1.000
_cell.length_c   1.000
_cell.angle_alpha   90.00
_cell.angle_beta   90.00
_cell.angle_gamma   90.00
#
_symmetry.space_group_name_H-M   'P 1'
#
loop_
_entity.id
_entity.type
_entity.pdbx_description
1 polymer ?
#
loop_
_entity_poly.entity_id
_entity_poly.type
_entity_poly.pdbx_seq_one_letter_code
_entity_poly.pdbx_strand_id
1 'polypeptide(L)'
;MKIRFKEAKSIVTKSNIPGIDYVINPYIGCQHGCIYCYAEFMKRFTDHKGENWGDFLDIKNYSIEKIQPEKYDGKTILLSSVTDPYIPLELKYKKTRMILEHLIGTKAKISILTKSKFAKRDIDIFKKFDNLEFGISISNLNEKFTRIIEPLASKPIERLNLIKELHNNGIKTYIFISPFFPHITDFQSIIEHSVEYTDYFMFENLNFRPHNISRIFNTIEKYYPNLIKTYRDFQNNNLNWDPIKANIIDYCKNKGIQYSIEFHHGGFSKKNKN
;
A
#
# COMPACT_ATOMS: atom_id res chain seq x y z
N MET A 1 -0.02 0.80 22.19
CA MET A 1 -0.66 1.56 21.09
C MET A 1 -1.83 2.36 21.63
N LYS A 2 -1.91 3.64 21.27
CA LYS A 2 -2.97 4.56 21.68
C LYS A 2 -4.12 4.55 20.67
N ILE A 3 -5.32 4.24 21.14
CA ILE A 3 -6.52 4.16 20.28
C ILE A 3 -7.45 5.32 20.65
N ARG A 4 -7.96 6.04 19.66
CA ARG A 4 -8.97 7.09 19.85
C ARG A 4 -10.11 6.91 18.86
N PHE A 5 -11.30 7.33 19.24
CA PHE A 5 -12.42 7.47 18.31
C PHE A 5 -12.56 8.95 17.94
N LYS A 6 -12.72 9.22 16.64
CA LYS A 6 -12.80 10.58 16.11
C LYS A 6 -14.00 10.70 15.19
N GLU A 7 -14.86 11.68 15.45
CA GLU A 7 -15.98 11.98 14.57
C GLU A 7 -15.47 12.48 13.21
N ALA A 8 -16.03 11.93 12.13
CA ALA A 8 -15.69 12.29 10.76
C ALA A 8 -16.97 12.59 9.97
N LYS A 9 -17.02 13.78 9.34
CA LYS A 9 -18.13 14.16 8.45
C LYS A 9 -18.24 13.24 7.24
N SER A 10 -17.09 12.80 6.72
CA SER A 10 -16.96 11.83 5.63
C SER A 10 -15.64 11.06 5.80
N ILE A 11 -15.65 9.81 5.36
CA ILE A 11 -14.44 8.99 5.20
C ILE A 11 -14.02 8.81 3.73
N VAL A 12 -14.85 9.30 2.80
CA VAL A 12 -14.60 9.29 1.36
C VAL A 12 -14.05 10.65 0.92
N THR A 13 -12.93 10.65 0.21
CA THR A 13 -12.30 11.87 -0.32
C THR A 13 -11.88 11.67 -1.77
N LYS A 14 -11.98 12.72 -2.59
CA LYS A 14 -11.39 12.72 -3.94
C LYS A 14 -9.87 12.49 -3.84
N SER A 15 -9.35 11.66 -4.73
CA SER A 15 -7.93 11.30 -4.76
C SER A 15 -7.18 12.05 -5.85
N ASN A 16 -5.89 12.27 -5.60
CA ASN A 16 -4.94 12.77 -6.61
C ASN A 16 -3.99 11.66 -7.08
N ILE A 17 -4.20 10.42 -6.63
CA ILE A 17 -3.44 9.26 -7.08
C ILE A 17 -3.87 8.95 -8.52
N PRO A 18 -2.96 8.86 -9.49
CA PRO A 18 -3.30 8.53 -10.87
C PRO A 18 -4.17 7.26 -10.95
N GLY A 19 -5.26 7.32 -11.73
CA GLY A 19 -6.18 6.19 -11.91
C GLY A 19 -7.15 5.93 -10.75
N ILE A 20 -7.06 6.67 -9.64
CA ILE A 20 -7.97 6.54 -8.49
C ILE A 20 -8.80 7.81 -8.35
N ASP A 21 -10.13 7.71 -8.45
CA ASP A 21 -11.03 8.86 -8.31
C ASP A 21 -11.27 9.21 -6.84
N TYR A 22 -11.46 8.19 -6.01
CA TYR A 22 -11.81 8.34 -4.59
C TYR A 22 -11.00 7.38 -3.72
N VAL A 23 -10.75 7.81 -2.48
CA VAL A 23 -10.20 6.95 -1.43
C VAL A 23 -11.13 6.93 -0.24
N ILE A 24 -11.26 5.77 0.41
CA ILE A 24 -12.02 5.61 1.66
C ILE A 24 -11.06 5.25 2.79
N ASN A 25 -10.93 6.15 3.76
CA ASN A 25 -9.98 5.99 4.88
C ASN A 25 -10.75 5.91 6.21
N PRO A 26 -11.08 4.70 6.73
CA PRO A 26 -11.76 4.53 8.01
C PRO A 26 -10.86 4.79 9.23
N TYR A 27 -9.54 4.81 9.02
CA TYR A 27 -8.54 5.01 10.07
C TYR A 27 -7.57 6.16 9.74
N ILE A 28 -6.92 6.70 10.76
CA ILE A 28 -5.69 7.49 10.65
C ILE A 28 -4.65 6.88 11.61
N GLY A 29 -3.41 6.74 11.17
CA GLY A 29 -2.44 5.87 11.82
C GLY A 29 -2.46 4.47 11.21
N CYS A 30 -1.43 3.67 11.46
CA CYS A 30 -1.34 2.31 10.91
C CYS A 30 -0.46 1.45 11.81
N GLN A 31 -0.98 0.31 12.24
CA GLN A 31 -0.30 -0.60 13.17
C GLN A 31 0.93 -1.27 12.58
N HIS A 32 1.05 -1.33 11.25
CA HIS A 32 2.20 -1.96 10.60
C HIS A 32 3.53 -1.26 10.96
N GLY A 33 3.50 0.04 11.28
CA GLY A 33 4.66 0.77 11.78
C GLY A 33 5.84 0.82 10.81
N CYS A 34 5.58 0.80 9.49
CA CYS A 34 6.65 0.70 8.51
C CYS A 34 7.60 1.90 8.59
N ILE A 35 8.91 1.65 8.61
CA ILE A 35 9.92 2.71 8.83
C ILE A 35 9.94 3.76 7.71
N TYR A 36 9.51 3.35 6.51
CA TYR A 36 9.52 4.13 5.29
C TYR A 36 8.16 4.80 5.01
N CYS A 37 7.16 4.63 5.88
CA CYS A 37 5.78 4.95 5.57
C CYS A 37 5.60 6.43 5.20
N TYR A 38 5.09 6.69 4.00
CA TYR A 38 4.81 8.04 3.58
C TYR A 38 3.66 8.65 4.41
N ALA A 39 2.65 7.84 4.76
CA ALA A 39 1.42 8.27 5.42
C ALA A 39 1.60 8.87 6.82
N GLU A 40 2.79 8.77 7.42
CA GLU A 40 3.12 9.47 8.66
C GLU A 40 2.99 11.00 8.55
N PHE A 41 3.01 11.57 7.34
CA PHE A 41 2.66 12.99 7.15
C PHE A 41 1.27 13.33 7.73
N MET A 42 0.36 12.35 7.85
CA MET A 42 -0.96 12.53 8.45
C MET A 42 -0.90 13.01 9.89
N LYS A 43 0.21 12.78 10.62
CA LYS A 43 0.40 13.30 11.98
C LYS A 43 0.20 14.81 12.06
N ARG A 44 0.52 15.56 10.98
CA ARG A 44 0.33 17.03 10.91
C ARG A 44 -1.13 17.47 11.00
N PHE A 45 -2.07 16.55 10.76
CA PHE A 45 -3.51 16.78 10.80
C PHE A 45 -4.18 16.13 12.02
N THR A 46 -3.39 15.72 13.00
CA THR A 46 -3.86 15.02 14.20
C THR A 46 -3.18 15.55 15.45
N ASP A 47 -3.71 15.17 16.62
CA ASP A 47 -3.14 15.51 17.92
C ASP A 47 -2.09 14.48 18.38
N HIS A 48 -1.32 13.92 17.44
CA HIS A 48 -0.30 12.87 17.68
C HIS A 48 1.13 13.40 17.57
N LYS A 49 1.45 14.49 18.28
CA LYS A 49 2.77 15.13 18.20
C LYS A 49 3.86 14.34 18.94
N GLY A 50 3.51 13.52 19.93
CA GLY A 50 4.46 12.77 20.77
C GLY A 50 4.55 11.27 20.44
N GLU A 51 3.62 10.73 19.68
CA GLU A 51 3.54 9.31 19.36
C GLU A 51 4.32 8.98 18.08
N ASN A 52 5.00 7.84 18.05
CA ASN A 52 5.63 7.36 16.81
C ASN A 52 4.57 6.82 15.84
N TRP A 53 4.91 6.80 14.55
CA TRP A 53 4.11 6.05 13.58
C TRP A 53 4.15 4.56 13.92
N GLY A 54 2.98 3.90 13.94
CA GLY A 54 2.82 2.54 14.47
C GLY A 54 2.24 2.49 15.88
N ASP A 55 2.40 3.56 16.68
CA ASP A 55 2.01 3.57 18.09
C ASP A 55 0.61 4.14 18.35
N PHE A 56 -0.10 4.59 17.31
CA PHE A 56 -1.46 5.12 17.45
C PHE A 56 -2.40 4.69 16.32
N LEU A 57 -3.70 4.73 16.63
CA LEU A 57 -4.79 4.55 15.68
C LEU A 57 -5.99 5.41 16.07
N ASP A 58 -6.33 6.36 15.20
CA ASP A 58 -7.61 7.06 15.23
C ASP A 58 -8.62 6.29 14.39
N ILE A 59 -9.70 5.82 15.03
CA ILE A 59 -10.82 5.12 14.39
C ILE A 59 -11.91 6.15 14.11
N LYS A 60 -12.30 6.28 12.85
CA LYS A 60 -13.32 7.25 12.49
C LYS A 60 -14.72 6.73 12.83
N ASN A 61 -15.50 7.57 13.48
CA ASN A 61 -16.94 7.43 13.60
C ASN A 61 -17.59 8.19 12.44
N TYR A 62 -18.49 7.53 11.74
CA TYR A 62 -19.18 8.04 10.57
C TYR A 62 -20.51 7.31 10.42
N SER A 63 -21.48 7.96 9.80
CA SER A 63 -22.74 7.33 9.36
C SER A 63 -22.49 6.68 8.00
N ILE A 64 -22.55 5.35 7.91
CA ILE A 64 -22.28 4.61 6.68
C ILE A 64 -23.28 4.98 5.56
N GLU A 65 -24.51 5.32 5.95
CA GLU A 65 -25.65 5.72 5.13
C GLU A 65 -25.40 7.02 4.35
N LYS A 66 -24.41 7.83 4.78
CA LYS A 66 -23.98 9.02 4.02
C LYS A 66 -23.15 8.68 2.79
N ILE A 67 -22.62 7.46 2.72
CA ILE A 67 -21.95 6.93 1.53
C ILE A 67 -23.07 6.39 0.64
N GLN A 68 -23.30 7.02 -0.50
CA GLN A 68 -24.28 6.60 -1.49
C GLN A 68 -23.52 5.85 -2.59
N PRO A 69 -23.52 4.50 -2.61
CA PRO A 69 -22.67 3.71 -3.52
C PRO A 69 -22.84 4.09 -5.00
N GLU A 70 -24.07 4.40 -5.41
CA GLU A 70 -24.44 4.79 -6.77
C GLU A 70 -23.74 6.06 -7.27
N LYS A 71 -23.29 6.95 -6.36
CA LYS A 71 -22.52 8.14 -6.73
C LYS A 71 -21.13 7.82 -7.27
N TYR A 72 -20.66 6.60 -7.05
CA TYR A 72 -19.33 6.15 -7.44
C TYR A 72 -19.35 5.18 -8.61
N ASP A 73 -20.52 4.91 -9.20
CA ASP A 73 -20.63 4.06 -10.38
C ASP A 73 -19.74 4.58 -11.53
N GLY A 74 -18.98 3.66 -12.14
CA GLY A 74 -17.99 4.00 -13.17
C GLY A 74 -16.76 4.77 -12.67
N LYS A 75 -16.57 4.90 -11.35
CA LYS A 75 -15.38 5.48 -10.72
C LYS A 75 -14.51 4.40 -10.08
N THR A 76 -13.25 4.74 -9.81
CA THR A 76 -12.35 3.88 -9.05
C THR A 76 -12.23 4.35 -7.59
N ILE A 77 -12.50 3.44 -6.67
CA ILE A 77 -12.38 3.64 -5.22
C ILE A 77 -11.22 2.81 -4.69
N LEU A 78 -10.21 3.45 -4.10
CA LEU A 78 -9.16 2.76 -3.34
C LEU A 78 -9.52 2.71 -1.85
N LEU A 79 -9.50 1.53 -1.25
CA LEU A 79 -9.60 1.42 0.21
C LEU A 79 -8.26 1.76 0.86
N SER A 80 -8.30 2.80 1.68
CA SER A 80 -7.22 3.27 2.57
C SER A 80 -5.92 3.63 1.85
N SER A 81 -5.80 4.90 1.44
CA SER A 81 -4.54 5.42 0.92
C SER A 81 -3.54 5.80 2.02
N VAL A 82 -4.01 6.33 3.15
CA VAL A 82 -3.15 6.86 4.23
C VAL A 82 -3.13 5.99 5.49
N THR A 83 -3.56 4.75 5.36
CA THR A 83 -3.55 3.70 6.38
C THR A 83 -3.59 2.35 5.66
N ASP A 84 -3.63 1.23 6.38
CA ASP A 84 -3.89 -0.08 5.78
C ASP A 84 -5.31 -0.52 6.13
N PRO A 85 -6.12 -1.00 5.16
CA PRO A 85 -7.51 -1.36 5.42
C PRO A 85 -7.63 -2.62 6.30
N TYR A 86 -6.57 -3.42 6.43
CA TYR A 86 -6.56 -4.69 7.16
C TYR A 86 -5.50 -4.74 8.27
N ILE A 87 -5.24 -3.61 8.94
CA ILE A 87 -4.48 -3.58 10.19
C ILE A 87 -5.02 -4.61 11.22
N PRO A 88 -4.23 -5.14 12.15
CA PRO A 88 -4.68 -6.13 13.14
C PRO A 88 -5.98 -5.79 13.88
N LEU A 89 -6.22 -4.52 14.23
CA LEU A 89 -7.43 -4.05 14.91
C LEU A 89 -8.68 -4.08 14.01
N GLU A 90 -8.52 -4.21 12.69
CA GLU A 90 -9.64 -4.49 11.79
C GLU A 90 -10.34 -5.81 12.16
N LEU A 91 -9.63 -6.78 12.76
CA LEU A 91 -10.23 -8.02 13.31
C LEU A 91 -11.30 -7.73 14.37
N LYS A 92 -11.12 -6.65 15.13
CA LYS A 92 -12.05 -6.21 16.17
C LYS A 92 -13.10 -5.24 15.63
N TYR A 93 -12.68 -4.19 14.93
CA TYR A 93 -13.56 -3.08 14.58
C TYR A 93 -14.33 -3.24 13.27
N LYS A 94 -13.85 -4.10 12.37
CA LYS A 94 -14.52 -4.48 11.13
C LYS A 94 -14.97 -3.31 10.24
N LYS A 95 -14.29 -2.15 10.30
CA LYS A 95 -14.72 -0.94 9.56
C LYS A 95 -14.61 -1.14 8.05
N THR A 96 -13.50 -1.74 7.61
CA THR A 96 -13.29 -2.07 6.19
C THR A 96 -14.35 -3.05 5.71
N ARG A 97 -14.65 -4.08 6.51
CA ARG A 97 -15.73 -5.04 6.18
C ARG A 97 -17.09 -4.35 6.06
N MET A 98 -17.48 -3.53 7.03
CA MET A 98 -18.75 -2.79 6.98
C MET A 98 -18.85 -1.88 5.75
N ILE A 99 -17.75 -1.21 5.37
CA ILE A 99 -17.69 -0.38 4.15
C ILE A 99 -17.90 -1.24 2.91
N LEU A 100 -17.22 -2.38 2.81
CA LEU A 100 -17.36 -3.29 1.69
C LEU A 100 -18.78 -3.85 1.59
N GLU A 101 -19.36 -4.30 2.70
CA GLU A 101 -20.75 -4.78 2.73
C GLU A 101 -21.73 -3.71 2.23
N HIS A 102 -21.52 -2.45 2.60
CA HIS A 102 -22.34 -1.32 2.16
C HIS A 102 -22.15 -0.95 0.68
N LEU A 103 -20.98 -1.26 0.10
CA LEU A 103 -20.68 -0.97 -1.30
C LEU A 103 -21.13 -2.10 -2.25
N ILE A 104 -21.60 -3.24 -1.75
CA ILE A 104 -22.09 -4.35 -2.59
C ILE A 104 -23.19 -3.83 -3.54
N GLY A 105 -23.07 -4.17 -4.82
CA GLY A 105 -24.00 -3.76 -5.88
C GLY A 105 -23.63 -2.46 -6.59
N THR A 106 -22.58 -1.75 -6.17
CA THR A 106 -22.03 -0.63 -6.94
C THR A 106 -21.39 -1.09 -8.25
N LYS A 107 -21.44 -0.21 -9.27
CA LYS A 107 -20.67 -0.36 -10.51
C LYS A 107 -19.29 0.32 -10.45
N ALA A 108 -18.88 0.79 -9.28
CA ALA A 108 -17.53 1.30 -9.06
C ALA A 108 -16.50 0.18 -9.15
N LYS A 109 -15.30 0.52 -9.61
CA LYS A 109 -14.12 -0.34 -9.45
C LYS A 109 -13.60 -0.21 -8.01
N ILE A 110 -13.64 -1.30 -7.24
CA ILE A 110 -13.07 -1.34 -5.89
C ILE A 110 -11.64 -1.86 -5.98
N SER A 111 -10.68 -1.05 -5.55
CA SER A 111 -9.27 -1.43 -5.44
C SER A 111 -8.88 -1.54 -3.97
N ILE A 112 -8.30 -2.67 -3.60
CA ILE A 112 -7.83 -2.94 -2.24
C ILE A 112 -6.33 -3.16 -2.29
N LEU A 113 -5.59 -2.59 -1.34
CA LEU A 113 -4.16 -2.83 -1.17
C LEU A 113 -3.85 -3.04 0.32
N THR A 114 -3.17 -4.12 0.67
CA THR A 114 -2.80 -4.38 2.08
C THR A 114 -1.44 -5.06 2.24
N LYS A 115 -0.89 -5.01 3.45
CA LYS A 115 0.25 -5.83 3.91
C LYS A 115 -0.17 -6.92 4.89
N SER A 116 -1.46 -7.20 5.00
CA SER A 116 -2.04 -8.05 6.02
C SER A 116 -2.75 -9.27 5.46
N LYS A 117 -2.42 -10.45 5.98
CA LYS A 117 -3.10 -11.71 5.67
C LYS A 117 -4.55 -11.75 6.16
N PHE A 118 -4.94 -10.84 7.07
CA PHE A 118 -6.25 -10.86 7.71
C PHE A 118 -7.41 -10.57 6.75
N ALA A 119 -7.11 -9.98 5.59
CA ALA A 119 -8.08 -9.81 4.51
C ALA A 119 -8.69 -11.14 4.01
N LYS A 120 -8.02 -12.29 4.23
CA LYS A 120 -8.54 -13.62 3.92
C LYS A 120 -9.96 -13.85 4.43
N ARG A 121 -10.31 -13.27 5.59
CA ARG A 121 -11.62 -13.47 6.22
C ARG A 121 -12.78 -12.85 5.42
N ASP A 122 -12.51 -11.90 4.52
CA ASP A 122 -13.51 -11.13 3.77
C ASP A 122 -13.61 -11.58 2.29
N ILE A 123 -13.00 -12.73 1.94
CA ILE A 123 -13.13 -13.35 0.61
C ILE A 123 -14.60 -13.58 0.23
N ASP A 124 -15.45 -13.89 1.21
CA ASP A 124 -16.89 -14.04 1.04
C ASP A 124 -17.57 -12.77 0.53
N ILE A 125 -17.03 -11.59 0.87
CA ILE A 125 -17.52 -10.29 0.40
C ILE A 125 -16.88 -9.92 -0.94
N PHE A 126 -15.58 -10.14 -1.11
CA PHE A 126 -14.88 -9.76 -2.35
C PHE A 126 -15.53 -10.39 -3.58
N LYS A 127 -16.00 -11.64 -3.47
CA LYS A 127 -16.70 -12.38 -4.53
C LYS A 127 -18.07 -11.80 -4.91
N LYS A 128 -18.61 -10.86 -4.15
CA LYS A 128 -19.91 -10.21 -4.42
C LYS A 128 -19.78 -8.95 -5.26
N PHE A 129 -18.55 -8.54 -5.60
CA PHE A 129 -18.31 -7.38 -6.45
C PHE A 129 -18.05 -7.81 -7.89
N ASP A 130 -18.70 -7.13 -8.83
CA ASP A 130 -18.48 -7.35 -10.27
C ASP A 130 -17.12 -6.81 -10.73
N ASN A 131 -16.61 -5.76 -10.06
CA ASN A 131 -15.38 -5.07 -10.43
C ASN A 131 -14.53 -4.75 -9.19
N LEU A 132 -13.83 -5.78 -8.70
CA LEU A 132 -12.89 -5.65 -7.59
C LEU A 132 -11.52 -6.17 -8.01
N GLU A 133 -10.48 -5.41 -7.67
CA GLU A 133 -9.11 -5.88 -7.70
C GLU A 133 -8.50 -5.84 -6.30
N PHE A 134 -7.66 -6.83 -6.01
CA PHE A 134 -7.02 -6.98 -4.72
C PHE A 134 -5.51 -7.05 -4.88
N GLY A 135 -4.81 -6.19 -4.14
CA GLY A 135 -3.38 -6.12 -4.12
C GLY A 135 -2.77 -6.39 -2.77
N ILE A 136 -1.56 -6.94 -2.79
CA ILE A 136 -0.66 -6.90 -1.62
C ILE A 136 0.53 -6.02 -1.91
N SER A 137 1.07 -5.36 -0.90
CA SER A 137 2.41 -4.77 -1.02
C SER A 137 3.48 -5.75 -0.54
N ILE A 138 4.53 -5.93 -1.33
CA ILE A 138 5.75 -6.69 -0.96
C ILE A 138 6.97 -5.87 -1.35
N SER A 139 7.82 -5.52 -0.39
CA SER A 139 9.10 -4.87 -0.65
C SER A 139 10.24 -5.88 -0.82
N ASN A 140 10.16 -7.03 -0.15
CA ASN A 140 11.17 -8.09 -0.16
C ASN A 140 10.58 -9.43 0.28
N LEU A 141 11.19 -10.56 -0.13
CA LEU A 141 10.86 -11.90 0.38
C LEU A 141 11.69 -12.29 1.62
N ASN A 142 12.78 -11.57 1.92
CA ASN A 142 13.62 -11.79 3.08
C ASN A 142 12.88 -11.42 4.38
N GLU A 143 12.40 -12.44 5.10
CA GLU A 143 11.64 -12.25 6.34
C GLU A 143 12.41 -11.41 7.38
N LYS A 144 13.73 -11.64 7.53
CA LYS A 144 14.56 -10.90 8.49
C LYS A 144 14.56 -9.41 8.19
N PHE A 145 14.75 -9.02 6.93
CA PHE A 145 14.71 -7.63 6.52
C PHE A 145 13.30 -7.04 6.68
N THR A 146 12.25 -7.76 6.23
CA THR A 146 10.87 -7.25 6.35
C THR A 146 10.42 -7.03 7.78
N ARG A 147 10.87 -7.85 8.75
CA ARG A 147 10.58 -7.63 10.18
C ARG A 147 11.22 -6.36 10.73
N ILE A 148 12.28 -5.86 10.11
CA ILE A 148 12.91 -4.59 10.50
C ILE A 148 12.12 -3.43 9.92
N ILE A 149 11.79 -3.49 8.62
CA ILE A 149 11.19 -2.36 7.91
C ILE A 149 9.66 -2.28 8.05
N GLU A 150 8.99 -3.39 8.38
CA GLU A 150 7.53 -3.56 8.48
C GLU A 150 7.17 -4.47 9.68
N PRO A 151 7.51 -4.07 10.92
CA PRO A 151 7.61 -4.96 12.07
C PRO A 151 6.33 -5.70 12.44
N LEU A 152 5.17 -5.10 12.18
CA LEU A 152 3.86 -5.65 12.56
C LEU A 152 2.98 -6.01 11.36
N ALA A 153 3.53 -5.97 10.15
CA ALA A 153 2.85 -6.47 8.96
C ALA A 153 2.97 -7.99 8.84
N SER A 154 2.13 -8.62 8.02
CA SER A 154 2.22 -10.08 7.80
C SER A 154 3.53 -10.44 7.08
N LYS A 155 4.02 -11.66 7.24
CA LYS A 155 5.23 -12.11 6.54
C LYS A 155 5.00 -12.10 5.02
N PRO A 156 6.04 -11.89 4.19
CA PRO A 156 5.89 -11.91 2.73
C PRO A 156 5.19 -13.17 2.20
N ILE A 157 5.57 -14.35 2.71
CA ILE A 157 4.97 -15.63 2.30
C ILE A 157 3.47 -15.72 2.66
N GLU A 158 3.05 -15.11 3.77
CA GLU A 158 1.64 -15.10 4.16
C GLU A 158 0.81 -14.17 3.24
N ARG A 159 1.43 -13.08 2.76
CA ARG A 159 0.81 -12.19 1.78
C ARG A 159 0.69 -12.88 0.42
N LEU A 160 1.75 -13.57 -0.03
CA LEU A 160 1.73 -14.36 -1.26
C LEU A 160 0.64 -15.45 -1.22
N ASN A 161 0.52 -16.17 -0.11
CA ASN A 161 -0.53 -17.18 0.07
C ASN A 161 -1.94 -16.57 -0.02
N LEU A 162 -2.14 -15.38 0.55
CA LEU A 162 -3.41 -14.66 0.42
C LEU A 162 -3.72 -14.32 -1.04
N ILE A 163 -2.75 -13.76 -1.78
CA ILE A 163 -2.95 -13.43 -3.20
C ILE A 163 -3.27 -14.69 -4.02
N LYS A 164 -2.54 -15.79 -3.80
CA LYS A 164 -2.82 -17.06 -4.46
C LYS A 164 -4.25 -17.55 -4.20
N GLU A 165 -4.72 -17.44 -2.96
CA GLU A 165 -6.07 -17.84 -2.58
C GLU A 165 -7.15 -16.95 -3.21
N LEU A 166 -6.90 -15.65 -3.32
CA LEU A 166 -7.80 -14.69 -3.98
C LEU A 166 -7.89 -14.96 -5.48
N HIS A 167 -6.76 -15.17 -6.15
CA HIS A 167 -6.70 -15.55 -7.56
C HIS A 167 -7.49 -16.84 -7.82
N ASN A 168 -7.30 -17.88 -6.98
CA ASN A 168 -8.05 -19.13 -7.08
C ASN A 168 -9.56 -18.97 -6.85
N ASN A 169 -10.00 -17.85 -6.26
CA ASN A 169 -11.41 -17.48 -6.11
C ASN A 169 -11.93 -16.57 -7.25
N GLY A 170 -11.16 -16.38 -8.31
CA GLY A 170 -11.54 -15.57 -9.48
C GLY A 170 -11.45 -14.07 -9.25
N ILE A 171 -10.79 -13.62 -8.17
CA ILE A 171 -10.60 -12.20 -7.89
C ILE A 171 -9.38 -11.71 -8.67
N LYS A 172 -9.49 -10.56 -9.33
CA LYS A 172 -8.35 -9.93 -10.00
C LYS A 172 -7.30 -9.51 -8.97
N THR A 173 -6.06 -9.90 -9.19
CA THR A 173 -4.96 -9.78 -8.25
C THR A 173 -3.81 -8.95 -8.78
N TYR A 174 -3.12 -8.24 -7.90
CA TYR A 174 -1.86 -7.60 -8.24
C TYR A 174 -0.87 -7.60 -7.08
N ILE A 175 0.41 -7.44 -7.39
CA ILE A 175 1.44 -7.24 -6.38
C ILE A 175 2.06 -5.87 -6.59
N PHE A 176 1.99 -5.04 -5.54
CA PHE A 176 2.68 -3.78 -5.51
C PHE A 176 4.06 -3.95 -4.87
N ILE A 177 5.09 -3.97 -5.71
CA ILE A 177 6.48 -4.00 -5.30
C ILE A 177 6.89 -2.60 -4.84
N SER A 178 6.53 -2.29 -3.60
CA SER A 178 6.73 -0.99 -2.98
C SER A 178 7.02 -1.07 -1.48
N PRO A 179 7.98 -0.27 -0.98
CA PRO A 179 8.94 0.51 -1.78
C PRO A 179 10.04 -0.40 -2.37
N PHE A 180 10.53 -0.05 -3.55
CA PHE A 180 11.72 -0.66 -4.13
C PHE A 180 12.97 -0.13 -3.42
N PHE A 181 13.65 -0.98 -2.65
CA PHE A 181 14.93 -0.67 -2.01
C PHE A 181 16.09 -1.04 -2.95
N PRO A 182 16.85 -0.07 -3.52
CA PRO A 182 17.95 -0.36 -4.43
C PRO A 182 18.96 -1.36 -3.85
N HIS A 183 19.34 -2.35 -4.65
CA HIS A 183 20.24 -3.47 -4.30
C HIS A 183 19.74 -4.40 -3.17
N ILE A 184 18.52 -4.20 -2.66
CA ILE A 184 17.94 -5.03 -1.59
C ILE A 184 16.68 -5.73 -2.09
N THR A 185 15.78 -5.01 -2.77
CA THR A 185 14.57 -5.59 -3.37
C THR A 185 14.93 -6.45 -4.58
N ASP A 186 14.77 -7.76 -4.43
CA ASP A 186 14.84 -8.73 -5.51
C ASP A 186 13.46 -8.91 -6.15
N PHE A 187 13.17 -8.04 -7.12
CA PHE A 187 11.87 -8.07 -7.80
C PHE A 187 11.70 -9.26 -8.73
N GLN A 188 12.79 -9.79 -9.28
CA GLN A 188 12.75 -10.96 -10.16
C GLN A 188 12.28 -12.17 -9.37
N SER A 189 12.85 -12.38 -8.18
CA SER A 189 12.41 -13.42 -7.25
C SER A 189 10.96 -13.25 -6.82
N ILE A 190 10.51 -12.02 -6.51
CA ILE A 190 9.09 -11.77 -6.18
C ILE A 190 8.19 -12.23 -7.32
N ILE A 191 8.50 -11.83 -8.56
CA ILE A 191 7.73 -12.22 -9.74
C ILE A 191 7.75 -13.74 -9.93
N GLU A 192 8.91 -14.36 -9.90
CA GLU A 192 9.05 -15.81 -10.19
C GLU A 192 8.26 -16.66 -9.20
N HIS A 193 8.16 -16.22 -7.94
CA HIS A 193 7.38 -16.93 -6.94
C HIS A 193 5.86 -16.72 -7.09
N SER A 194 5.40 -15.72 -7.85
CA SER A 194 3.99 -15.28 -7.80
C SER A 194 3.31 -15.05 -9.13
N VAL A 195 4.02 -15.12 -10.26
CA VAL A 195 3.49 -14.79 -11.60
C VAL A 195 2.28 -15.66 -11.98
N GLU A 196 2.26 -16.92 -11.55
CA GLU A 196 1.16 -17.88 -11.83
C GLU A 196 -0.20 -17.50 -11.22
N TYR A 197 -0.21 -16.54 -10.28
CA TYR A 197 -1.41 -16.15 -9.55
C TYR A 197 -1.50 -14.64 -9.30
N THR A 198 -0.82 -13.86 -10.14
CA THR A 198 -0.81 -12.39 -10.07
C THR A 198 -1.08 -11.82 -11.46
N ASP A 199 -2.21 -11.11 -11.64
CA ASP A 199 -2.59 -10.62 -12.96
C ASP A 199 -1.68 -9.50 -13.48
N TYR A 200 -1.14 -8.66 -12.59
CA TYR A 200 -0.14 -7.65 -12.94
C TYR A 200 0.71 -7.19 -11.74
N PHE A 201 1.86 -6.58 -12.04
CA PHE A 201 2.79 -6.06 -11.04
C PHE A 201 2.88 -4.54 -11.11
N MET A 202 2.88 -3.88 -9.95
CA MET A 202 3.11 -2.44 -9.85
C MET A 202 4.43 -2.20 -9.14
N PHE A 203 5.17 -1.15 -9.53
CA PHE A 203 6.46 -0.82 -8.91
C PHE A 203 6.49 0.64 -8.48
N GLU A 204 7.00 0.91 -7.28
CA GLU A 204 7.24 2.28 -6.78
C GLU A 204 8.62 2.38 -6.15
N ASN A 205 9.31 3.49 -6.40
CA ASN A 205 10.60 3.77 -5.83
C ASN A 205 10.52 4.10 -4.33
N LEU A 206 11.60 3.90 -3.59
CA LEU A 206 11.70 4.34 -2.21
C LEU A 206 11.55 5.87 -2.11
N ASN A 207 10.53 6.30 -1.37
CA ASN A 207 10.24 7.70 -1.13
C ASN A 207 10.95 8.23 0.13
N PHE A 208 12.02 9.00 -0.07
CA PHE A 208 12.64 9.76 1.02
C PHE A 208 11.76 10.97 1.38
N ARG A 209 11.36 11.08 2.65
CA ARG A 209 10.55 12.15 3.20
C ARG A 209 11.15 12.64 4.52
N PRO A 210 11.00 13.93 4.89
CA PRO A 210 11.59 14.46 6.11
C PRO A 210 11.29 13.64 7.37
N HIS A 211 10.08 13.06 7.45
CA HIS A 211 9.65 12.28 8.61
C HIS A 211 10.11 10.82 8.63
N ASN A 212 10.55 10.24 7.51
CA ASN A 212 10.96 8.82 7.42
C ASN A 212 12.45 8.61 7.19
N ILE A 213 13.15 9.65 6.74
CA ILE A 213 14.50 9.55 6.21
C ILE A 213 15.51 9.05 7.23
N SER A 214 15.47 9.56 8.46
CA SER A 214 16.39 9.12 9.52
C SER A 214 16.24 7.62 9.82
N ARG A 215 15.01 7.11 9.88
CA ARG A 215 14.76 5.68 10.12
C ARG A 215 15.24 4.81 8.96
N ILE A 216 15.06 5.27 7.72
CA ILE A 216 15.60 4.60 6.53
C ILE A 216 17.13 4.54 6.62
N PHE A 217 17.81 5.67 6.78
CA PHE A 217 19.27 5.72 6.81
C PHE A 217 19.87 4.94 7.99
N ASN A 218 19.31 5.05 9.20
CA ASN A 218 19.76 4.27 10.34
C ASN A 218 19.61 2.76 10.10
N THR A 219 18.56 2.35 9.37
CA THR A 219 18.36 0.95 9.01
C THR A 219 19.38 0.48 7.97
N ILE A 220 19.59 1.27 6.92
CA ILE A 220 20.59 0.94 5.88
C ILE A 220 22.00 0.92 6.48
N GLU A 221 22.38 1.90 7.30
CA GLU A 221 23.68 1.95 7.95
C GLU A 221 23.91 0.73 8.86
N LYS A 222 22.89 0.31 9.61
CA LYS A 222 23.00 -0.83 10.52
C LYS A 222 23.08 -2.18 9.82
N TYR A 223 22.31 -2.39 8.76
CA TYR A 223 22.15 -3.73 8.15
C TYR A 223 22.82 -3.89 6.78
N TYR A 224 23.07 -2.78 6.09
CA TYR A 224 23.70 -2.72 4.76
C TYR A 224 24.68 -1.52 4.67
N PRO A 225 25.68 -1.42 5.58
CA PRO A 225 26.54 -0.24 5.67
C PRO A 225 27.26 0.10 4.36
N ASN A 226 27.57 -0.91 3.55
CA ASN A 226 28.18 -0.74 2.23
C ASN A 226 27.28 -0.01 1.21
N LEU A 227 25.96 0.03 1.44
CA LEU A 227 25.00 0.72 0.58
C LEU A 227 24.73 2.17 1.00
N ILE A 228 25.26 2.64 2.13
CA ILE A 228 24.90 3.95 2.70
C ILE A 228 25.15 5.11 1.72
N LYS A 229 26.27 5.05 0.98
CA LYS A 229 26.61 6.04 -0.05
C LYS A 229 25.59 6.04 -1.18
N THR A 230 25.24 4.86 -1.69
CA THR A 230 24.22 4.69 -2.75
C THR A 230 22.89 5.31 -2.34
N TYR A 231 22.43 5.09 -1.10
CA TYR A 231 21.16 5.65 -0.62
C TYR A 231 21.24 7.18 -0.45
N ARG A 232 22.38 7.73 -0.03
CA ARG A 232 22.60 9.19 -0.01
C ARG A 232 22.56 9.76 -1.42
N ASP A 233 23.13 9.06 -2.39
CA ASP A 233 23.13 9.51 -3.79
C ASP A 233 21.71 9.48 -4.38
N PHE A 234 20.89 8.46 -4.10
CA PHE A 234 19.48 8.47 -4.48
C PHE A 234 18.70 9.60 -3.79
N GLN A 235 18.92 9.84 -2.49
CA GLN A 235 18.27 10.92 -1.76
C GLN A 235 18.59 12.30 -2.37
N ASN A 236 19.86 12.54 -2.71
CA ASN A 236 20.35 13.80 -3.24
C ASN A 236 20.10 13.96 -4.75
N ASN A 237 19.48 12.97 -5.39
CA ASN A 237 19.30 12.87 -6.85
C ASN A 237 20.63 12.83 -7.64
N ASN A 238 21.71 12.36 -7.01
CA ASN A 238 22.98 12.05 -7.69
C ASN A 238 22.89 10.73 -8.49
N LEU A 239 22.02 9.81 -8.06
CA LEU A 239 21.67 8.60 -8.80
C LEU A 239 20.23 8.66 -9.31
N ASN A 240 20.05 8.23 -10.55
CA ASN A 240 18.75 8.19 -11.23
C ASN A 240 18.09 6.81 -11.08
N TRP A 241 16.77 6.79 -10.96
CA TRP A 241 15.96 5.57 -10.95
C TRP A 241 15.76 4.95 -12.33
N ASP A 242 16.04 5.69 -13.41
CA ASP A 242 15.84 5.25 -14.80
C ASP A 242 16.51 3.91 -15.14
N PRO A 243 17.76 3.61 -14.72
CA PRO A 243 18.37 2.29 -14.98
C PRO A 243 17.61 1.14 -14.30
N ILE A 244 17.12 1.35 -13.06
CA ILE A 244 16.32 0.35 -12.34
C ILE A 244 14.97 0.16 -13.05
N LYS A 245 14.33 1.26 -13.45
CA LYS A 245 13.08 1.23 -14.21
C LYS A 245 13.24 0.51 -15.54
N ALA A 246 14.30 0.79 -16.30
CA ALA A 246 14.60 0.13 -17.57
C ALA A 246 14.78 -1.38 -17.36
N ASN A 247 15.54 -1.78 -16.35
CA ASN A 247 15.75 -3.19 -16.02
C ASN A 247 14.43 -3.92 -15.70
N ILE A 248 13.55 -3.30 -14.90
CA ILE A 248 12.22 -3.86 -14.59
C ILE A 248 11.39 -4.00 -15.87
N ILE A 249 11.36 -2.96 -16.70
CA ILE A 249 10.62 -2.94 -17.97
C ILE A 249 11.09 -4.05 -18.90
N ASP A 250 12.40 -4.16 -19.12
CA ASP A 250 12.98 -5.16 -20.02
C ASP A 250 12.68 -6.57 -19.52
N TYR A 251 12.82 -6.81 -18.21
CA TYR A 251 12.48 -8.09 -17.60
C TYR A 251 11.01 -8.46 -17.79
N CYS A 252 10.08 -7.53 -17.51
CA CYS A 252 8.65 -7.79 -17.65
C CYS A 252 8.24 -8.00 -19.11
N LYS A 253 8.77 -7.18 -20.04
CA LYS A 253 8.51 -7.34 -21.49
C LYS A 253 9.00 -8.68 -22.02
N ASN A 254 10.22 -9.07 -21.67
CA ASN A 254 10.81 -10.34 -22.11
C ASN A 254 10.02 -11.57 -21.62
N LYS A 255 9.35 -11.46 -20.47
CA LYS A 255 8.52 -12.53 -19.91
C LYS A 255 7.01 -12.37 -20.19
N GLY A 256 6.59 -11.35 -20.95
CA GLY A 256 5.17 -11.11 -21.25
C GLY A 256 4.32 -10.74 -20.03
N ILE A 257 4.94 -10.20 -18.98
CA ILE A 257 4.28 -9.85 -17.72
C ILE A 257 3.56 -8.51 -17.86
N GLN A 258 2.33 -8.41 -17.37
CA GLN A 258 1.61 -7.13 -17.25
C GLN A 258 2.17 -6.32 -16.08
N TYR A 259 2.49 -5.05 -16.30
CA TYR A 259 3.08 -4.21 -15.26
C TYR A 259 2.73 -2.72 -15.37
N SER A 260 2.92 -1.98 -14.27
CA SER A 260 2.96 -0.52 -14.26
C SER A 260 4.10 0.03 -13.40
N ILE A 261 4.64 1.18 -13.77
CA ILE A 261 5.76 1.83 -13.07
C ILE A 261 5.30 3.18 -12.52
N GLU A 262 5.25 3.31 -11.20
CA GLU A 262 4.89 4.52 -10.45
C GLU A 262 6.14 5.16 -9.81
N PHE A 263 7.21 5.31 -10.60
CA PHE A 263 8.46 5.91 -10.11
C PHE A 263 8.34 7.44 -10.12
N HIS A 264 7.94 8.02 -8.98
CA HIS A 264 7.75 9.45 -8.84
C HIS A 264 9.02 10.12 -8.30
N HIS A 265 9.65 10.93 -9.15
CA HIS A 265 10.84 11.71 -8.81
C HIS A 265 10.40 12.95 -8.01
N GLY A 266 10.30 12.84 -6.68
CA GLY A 266 10.13 14.01 -5.80
C GLY A 266 8.68 14.45 -5.51
N GLY A 267 7.70 13.56 -5.61
CA GLY A 267 6.28 13.84 -5.34
C GLY A 267 5.44 13.74 -6.62
N PHE A 268 4.13 13.58 -6.47
CA PHE A 268 3.19 13.62 -7.60
C PHE A 268 3.43 14.94 -8.35
N SER A 269 4.14 14.87 -9.47
CA SER A 269 4.45 16.04 -10.27
C SER A 269 3.11 16.67 -10.65
N LYS A 270 2.98 17.98 -10.40
CA LYS A 270 1.90 18.76 -10.97
C LYS A 270 1.87 18.44 -12.46
N LYS A 271 0.74 17.93 -12.96
CA LYS A 271 0.51 17.80 -14.40
C LYS A 271 0.95 19.11 -15.06
N ASN A 272 1.89 19.03 -15.99
CA ASN A 272 2.09 20.10 -16.95
C ASN A 272 0.74 20.30 -17.64
N LYS A 273 0.08 21.43 -17.33
CA LYS A 273 -1.01 21.94 -18.14
C LYS A 273 -0.34 22.47 -19.40
N ASN A 274 -0.42 21.68 -20.47
CA ASN A 274 -0.41 22.23 -21.83
C ASN A 274 -1.86 22.56 -22.18
#